data_AF-A0A918AFL2-F1
#
_entry.id   AF-A0A918AFL2-F1
#
_cell.length_a   1.000
_cell.length_b   1.000
_cell.length_c   1.000
_cell.angle_alpha   90.00
_cell.angle_beta   90.00
_cell.angle_gamma   90.00
#
_symmetry.space_group_name_H-M   'P 1'
#
loop_
_entity.id
_entity.type
_entity.pdbx_description
1 polymer ?
#
loop_
_entity_poly.entity_id
_entity_poly.type
_entity_poly.pdbx_seq_one_letter_code
_entity_poly.pdbx_strand_id
1 'polypeptide(L)'
;MLLRLAYLSFTNTFAALRLLPMSDRDKDVEILVLRHQITILERQLGADSRVRFAPEDRAFVAALLTSLPREVLRRLRLLVRPDTVLRWHRDLMKRRHARTCKPKRRGRPPTVRSIRDLILRLVRENTGWGYRRVHGELTMLGIKVTPSTVREILKQEGLDPAPERASTTWADFLRSQAEALLACDFLP
;
A
#
# COMPACT_ATOMS: atom_id res chain seq x y z
N MET A 1 13.93 27.88 -54.27
CA MET A 1 14.33 26.46 -54.45
C MET A 1 15.64 26.16 -53.72
N LEU A 2 16.74 26.86 -54.03
CA LEU A 2 18.07 26.63 -53.42
C LEU A 2 18.09 26.76 -51.88
N LEU A 3 17.44 27.77 -51.31
CA LEU A 3 17.38 27.97 -49.85
C LEU A 3 16.66 26.82 -49.10
N ARG A 4 15.57 26.28 -49.69
CA ARG A 4 14.82 25.17 -49.12
C ARG A 4 15.63 23.87 -49.17
N LEU A 5 16.38 23.65 -50.26
CA LEU A 5 17.29 22.51 -50.39
C LEU A 5 18.45 22.63 -49.40
N ALA A 6 19.10 23.79 -49.31
CA ALA A 6 20.18 24.03 -48.36
C ALA A 6 19.72 23.82 -46.90
N TYR A 7 18.53 24.29 -46.56
CA TYR A 7 17.92 24.07 -45.24
C TYR A 7 17.63 22.59 -44.95
N LEU A 8 17.03 21.86 -45.90
CA LEU A 8 16.76 20.43 -45.75
C LEU A 8 18.05 19.61 -45.65
N SER A 9 19.06 19.93 -46.47
CA SER A 9 20.38 19.30 -46.39
C SER A 9 21.03 19.56 -45.04
N PHE A 10 21.04 20.80 -44.55
CA PHE A 10 21.63 21.15 -43.26
C PHE A 10 20.91 20.51 -42.08
N THR A 11 19.57 20.47 -42.10
CA THR A 11 18.80 19.81 -41.04
C THR A 11 18.98 18.29 -41.04
N ASN A 12 19.08 17.66 -42.23
CA ASN A 12 19.34 16.24 -42.37
C ASN A 12 20.77 15.85 -41.97
N THR A 13 21.78 16.66 -42.32
CA THR A 13 23.16 16.41 -41.87
C THR A 13 23.26 16.51 -40.35
N PHE A 14 22.62 17.51 -39.74
CA PHE A 14 22.58 17.63 -38.29
C PHE A 14 21.83 16.47 -37.61
N ALA A 15 20.73 16.00 -38.23
CA ALA A 15 20.01 14.82 -37.76
C ALA A 15 20.90 13.56 -37.84
N ALA A 16 21.63 13.36 -38.95
CA ALA A 16 22.54 12.24 -39.12
C ALA A 16 23.69 12.28 -38.10
N LEU A 17 24.31 13.44 -37.89
CA LEU A 17 25.36 13.64 -36.88
C LEU A 17 24.87 13.29 -35.46
N ARG A 18 23.59 13.55 -35.15
CA ARG A 18 23.00 13.20 -33.85
C ARG A 18 22.82 11.70 -33.64
N LEU A 19 22.62 10.94 -34.72
CA LEU A 19 22.40 9.49 -34.69
C LEU A 19 23.71 8.69 -34.60
N LEU A 20 24.84 9.27 -35.01
CA LEU A 20 26.16 8.64 -34.93
C LEU A 20 26.53 8.11 -33.52
N PRO A 21 26.31 8.84 -32.42
CA PRO A 21 26.65 8.36 -31.08
C PRO A 21 25.60 7.42 -30.45
N MET A 22 24.51 7.08 -31.14
CA MET A 22 23.44 6.23 -30.60
C MET A 22 23.67 4.75 -30.96
N SER A 23 23.38 3.85 -30.02
CA SER A 23 23.39 2.42 -30.31
C SER A 23 22.23 2.04 -31.22
N ASP A 24 22.33 0.92 -31.94
CA ASP A 24 21.25 0.47 -32.83
C ASP A 24 19.94 0.21 -32.09
N ARG A 25 20.02 -0.32 -30.86
CA ARG A 25 18.86 -0.47 -29.98
C ARG A 25 18.21 0.87 -29.63
N ASP A 26 19.01 1.92 -29.38
CA ASP A 26 18.47 3.25 -29.06
C ASP A 26 17.76 3.86 -30.28
N LYS A 27 18.28 3.60 -31.48
CA LYS A 27 17.66 4.02 -32.75
C LYS A 27 16.33 3.29 -32.96
N ASP A 28 16.27 1.98 -32.72
CA ASP A 28 15.04 1.21 -32.83
C ASP A 28 13.96 1.70 -31.86
N VAL A 29 14.36 1.98 -30.61
CA VAL A 29 13.46 2.57 -29.61
C VAL A 29 12.99 3.95 -30.04
N GLU A 30 13.87 4.81 -30.58
CA GLU A 30 13.48 6.11 -31.12
C GLU A 30 12.46 5.97 -32.25
N ILE A 31 12.70 5.07 -33.20
CA ILE A 31 11.79 4.81 -34.33
C ILE A 31 10.42 4.36 -33.83
N LEU A 32 10.36 3.43 -32.89
CA LEU A 32 9.10 2.94 -32.32
C LEU A 32 8.32 4.08 -31.62
N VAL A 33 9.01 4.90 -30.83
CA VAL A 33 8.40 6.03 -30.13
C VAL A 33 7.91 7.09 -31.12
N LEU A 34 8.69 7.40 -32.15
CA LEU A 34 8.29 8.37 -33.19
C LEU A 34 7.09 7.88 -33.99
N ARG A 35 7.07 6.60 -34.39
CA ARG A 35 5.91 5.99 -35.06
C ARG A 35 4.66 6.09 -34.19
N HIS A 36 4.79 5.78 -32.90
CA HIS A 36 3.67 5.89 -31.97
C HIS A 36 3.19 7.34 -31.78
N GLN A 37 4.11 8.31 -31.72
CA GLN A 37 3.76 9.73 -31.69
C GLN A 37 3.00 10.17 -32.94
N ILE A 38 3.41 9.71 -34.12
CA ILE A 38 2.68 9.97 -35.37
C ILE A 38 1.27 9.38 -35.29
N THR A 39 1.11 8.13 -34.83
CA THR A 39 -0.22 7.52 -34.67
C THR A 39 -1.12 8.30 -33.71
N ILE A 40 -0.56 8.87 -32.61
CA ILE A 40 -1.32 9.72 -31.70
C ILE A 40 -1.76 11.02 -32.38
N LEU A 41 -0.85 11.65 -33.15
CA LEU A 41 -1.16 12.87 -33.89
C LEU A 41 -2.21 12.63 -34.98
N GLU A 42 -2.11 11.53 -35.72
CA GLU A 42 -3.10 11.11 -36.72
C GLU A 42 -4.47 10.87 -36.09
N ARG A 43 -4.54 10.24 -34.91
CA ARG A 43 -5.80 10.10 -34.15
C ARG A 43 -6.40 11.43 -33.72
N GLN A 44 -5.61 12.49 -33.64
CA GLN A 44 -6.00 13.80 -33.11
C GLN A 44 -6.17 14.87 -34.19
N LEU A 45 -5.82 14.56 -35.43
CA LEU A 45 -5.89 15.45 -36.60
C LEU A 45 -7.32 15.91 -36.99
N GLY A 46 -8.35 15.48 -36.26
CA GLY A 46 -9.74 15.94 -36.42
C GLY A 46 -10.35 16.60 -35.16
N ALA A 47 -9.58 16.77 -34.09
CA ALA A 47 -10.02 17.46 -32.88
C ALA A 47 -9.10 18.66 -32.66
N ASP A 48 -9.62 19.89 -32.74
CA ASP A 48 -8.93 21.18 -32.57
C ASP A 48 -8.36 21.43 -31.15
N SER A 49 -7.97 20.36 -30.45
CA SER A 49 -7.56 20.39 -29.05
C SER A 49 -6.15 19.83 -28.87
N ARG A 50 -5.46 20.39 -27.86
CA ARG A 50 -4.08 20.06 -27.46
C ARG A 50 -3.80 18.55 -27.47
N VAL A 51 -2.59 18.19 -27.91
CA VAL A 51 -2.11 16.80 -27.96
C VAL A 51 -2.31 16.11 -26.60
N ARG A 52 -3.20 15.12 -26.56
CA ARG A 52 -3.57 14.39 -25.33
C ARG A 52 -3.06 12.95 -25.39
N PHE A 53 -2.10 12.62 -24.55
CA PHE A 53 -1.63 11.23 -24.40
C PHE A 53 -2.62 10.44 -23.53
N ALA A 54 -3.17 9.35 -24.05
CA ALA A 54 -4.00 8.42 -23.29
C ALA A 54 -3.16 7.67 -22.24
N PRO A 55 -3.75 7.11 -21.17
CA PRO A 55 -3.02 6.35 -20.16
C PRO A 55 -2.18 5.20 -20.74
N GLU A 56 -2.68 4.55 -21.79
CA GLU A 56 -2.03 3.45 -22.50
C GLU A 56 -0.80 3.94 -23.25
N ASP A 57 -0.93 5.04 -23.99
CA ASP A 57 0.16 5.67 -24.74
C ASP A 57 1.29 6.10 -23.78
N ARG A 58 0.92 6.68 -22.62
CA ARG A 58 1.89 7.06 -21.58
C ARG A 58 2.64 5.85 -21.03
N ALA A 59 1.95 4.72 -20.85
CA ALA A 59 2.57 3.50 -20.35
C ALA A 59 3.53 2.91 -21.40
N PHE A 60 3.14 2.89 -22.68
CA PHE A 60 3.98 2.42 -23.79
C PHE A 60 5.25 3.27 -23.95
N VAL A 61 5.08 4.60 -24.03
CA VAL A 61 6.19 5.55 -24.14
C VAL A 61 7.09 5.48 -22.90
N ALA A 62 6.52 5.39 -21.70
CA ALA A 62 7.29 5.23 -20.48
C ALA A 62 8.13 3.94 -20.54
N ALA A 63 7.52 2.78 -20.85
CA ALA A 63 8.20 1.49 -20.87
C ALA A 63 9.40 1.45 -21.82
N LEU A 64 9.25 1.99 -23.04
CA LEU A 64 10.33 2.06 -24.03
C LEU A 64 11.47 2.98 -23.57
N LEU A 65 11.12 4.16 -23.08
CA LEU A 65 12.09 5.22 -22.82
C LEU A 65 12.82 5.10 -21.49
N THR A 66 12.24 4.49 -20.44
CA THR A 66 12.97 4.35 -19.16
C THR A 66 14.17 3.43 -19.21
N SER A 67 14.30 2.59 -20.25
CA SER A 67 15.49 1.75 -20.42
C SER A 67 16.71 2.53 -20.93
N LEU A 68 16.51 3.76 -21.39
CA LEU A 68 17.54 4.61 -21.98
C LEU A 68 18.16 5.57 -20.95
N PRO A 69 19.47 5.84 -21.02
CA PRO A 69 20.12 6.82 -20.16
C PRO A 69 19.62 8.24 -20.45
N ARG A 70 19.69 9.12 -19.45
CA ARG A 70 19.05 10.45 -19.51
C ARG A 70 19.64 11.35 -20.58
N GLU A 71 20.90 11.13 -20.93
CA GLU A 71 21.65 11.79 -21.99
C GLU A 71 21.05 11.46 -23.36
N VAL A 72 20.70 10.18 -23.58
CA VAL A 72 20.03 9.71 -24.80
C VAL A 72 18.61 10.23 -24.86
N LEU A 73 17.88 10.27 -23.73
CA LEU A 73 16.52 10.83 -23.69
C LEU A 73 16.45 12.32 -24.04
N ARG A 74 17.46 13.11 -23.66
CA ARG A 74 17.59 14.51 -24.11
C ARG A 74 17.94 14.61 -25.59
N ARG A 75 18.64 13.58 -26.10
CA ARG A 75 18.83 13.21 -27.51
C ARG A 75 17.51 13.29 -28.27
N LEU A 76 16.57 12.43 -27.89
CA LEU A 76 15.39 12.03 -28.66
C LEU A 76 14.46 13.18 -29.07
N ARG A 77 13.88 13.07 -30.27
CA ARG A 77 12.79 13.97 -30.69
C ARG A 77 11.48 13.55 -30.04
N LEU A 78 11.20 14.07 -28.85
CA LEU A 78 9.97 13.78 -28.12
C LEU A 78 9.02 14.98 -28.15
N LEU A 79 7.74 14.72 -28.38
CA LEU A 79 6.66 15.71 -28.16
C LEU A 79 6.52 16.10 -26.68
N VAL A 80 7.10 15.31 -25.78
CA VAL A 80 6.95 15.42 -24.33
C VAL A 80 8.33 15.51 -23.69
N ARG A 81 8.48 16.38 -22.69
CA ARG A 81 9.74 16.54 -21.95
C ARG A 81 10.17 15.21 -21.31
N PRO A 82 11.46 14.83 -21.35
CA PRO A 82 11.96 13.60 -20.72
C PRO A 82 11.54 13.43 -19.25
N ASP A 83 11.50 14.53 -18.49
CA ASP A 83 11.07 14.50 -17.07
C ASP A 83 9.62 14.05 -16.88
N THR A 84 8.77 14.28 -17.87
CA THR A 84 7.36 13.88 -17.86
C THR A 84 7.24 12.38 -18.12
N VAL A 85 8.07 11.82 -19.01
CA VAL A 85 8.15 10.37 -19.25
C VAL A 85 8.59 9.64 -17.97
N LEU A 86 9.63 10.15 -17.30
CA LEU A 86 10.07 9.61 -16.01
C LEU A 86 9.02 9.74 -14.92
N ARG A 87 8.20 10.80 -14.96
CA ARG A 87 7.04 10.95 -14.06
C ARG A 87 5.98 9.89 -14.33
N TRP A 88 5.61 9.67 -15.59
CA TRP A 88 4.65 8.64 -15.97
C TRP A 88 5.08 7.24 -15.53
N HIS A 89 6.37 6.92 -15.68
CA HIS A 89 6.92 5.66 -15.17
C HIS A 89 6.75 5.54 -13.65
N ARG A 90 7.14 6.58 -12.89
CA ARG A 90 6.98 6.58 -11.43
C ARG A 90 5.52 6.43 -11.02
N ASP A 91 4.59 7.09 -11.72
CA ASP A 91 3.15 6.97 -11.45
C ASP A 91 2.62 5.57 -11.80
N LEU A 92 3.13 4.93 -12.84
CA LEU A 92 2.82 3.54 -13.18
C LEU A 92 3.30 2.58 -12.08
N MET A 93 4.55 2.74 -11.62
CA MET A 93 5.12 1.92 -10.56
C MET A 93 4.39 2.12 -9.22
N LYS A 94 4.06 3.37 -8.86
CA LYS A 94 3.24 3.67 -7.69
C LYS A 94 1.89 2.98 -7.74
N ARG A 95 1.21 3.02 -8.89
CA ARG A 95 -0.08 2.34 -9.07
C ARG A 95 0.04 0.82 -8.99
N ARG A 96 1.08 0.25 -9.60
CA ARG A 96 1.37 -1.19 -9.48
C ARG A 96 1.60 -1.59 -8.03
N HIS A 97 2.46 -0.85 -7.33
CA HIS A 97 2.75 -1.06 -5.92
C HIS A 97 1.48 -0.94 -5.06
N ALA A 98 0.68 0.11 -5.26
CA ALA A 98 -0.60 0.28 -4.56
C ALA A 98 -1.58 -0.88 -4.80
N ARG A 99 -1.63 -1.44 -6.01
CA ARG A 99 -2.43 -2.63 -6.31
C ARG A 99 -1.91 -3.88 -5.60
N THR A 100 -0.59 -4.07 -5.57
CA THR A 100 0.05 -5.21 -4.89
C THR A 100 -0.08 -5.13 -3.37
N CYS A 101 0.09 -3.93 -2.81
CA CYS A 101 -0.02 -3.68 -1.37
C CYS A 101 -1.46 -3.53 -0.87
N LYS A 102 -2.46 -3.63 -1.76
CA LYS A 102 -3.85 -3.63 -1.34
C LYS A 102 -4.09 -4.87 -0.47
N PRO A 103 -4.51 -4.71 0.80
CA PRO A 103 -4.72 -5.86 1.67
C PRO A 103 -5.78 -6.76 1.04
N LYS A 104 -5.43 -8.03 0.83
CA LYS A 104 -6.43 -9.07 0.53
C LYS A 104 -7.43 -9.06 1.69
N ARG A 105 -8.74 -9.11 1.37
CA ARG A 105 -9.84 -9.10 2.33
C ARG A 105 -9.46 -9.90 3.58
N ARG A 106 -9.54 -9.28 4.77
CA ARG A 106 -9.41 -10.00 6.05
C ARG A 106 -10.44 -11.14 6.03
N GLY A 107 -9.97 -12.38 6.07
CA GLY A 107 -10.80 -13.56 5.74
C GLY A 107 -12.09 -13.64 6.55
N ARG A 108 -12.01 -13.91 7.85
CA ARG A 108 -13.17 -14.05 8.73
C ARG A 108 -13.63 -12.66 9.21
N PRO A 109 -14.94 -12.33 9.14
CA PRO A 109 -15.48 -11.15 9.79
C PRO A 109 -15.09 -11.15 11.28
N PRO A 110 -14.70 -9.99 11.85
CA PRO A 110 -14.40 -9.90 13.27
C PRO A 110 -15.63 -10.29 14.11
N THR A 111 -15.40 -10.90 15.27
CA THR A 111 -16.48 -11.20 16.24
C THR A 111 -17.24 -9.92 16.57
N VAL A 112 -18.56 -10.02 16.75
CA VAL A 112 -19.42 -8.89 17.08
C VAL A 112 -18.87 -8.15 18.31
N ARG A 113 -18.75 -6.83 18.21
CA ARG A 113 -18.14 -5.97 19.25
C ARG A 113 -18.76 -6.19 20.63
N SER A 114 -20.07 -6.36 20.71
CA SER A 114 -20.78 -6.63 21.97
C SER A 114 -20.31 -7.91 22.68
N ILE A 115 -20.06 -8.98 21.93
CA ILE A 115 -19.55 -10.25 22.48
C ILE A 115 -18.11 -10.07 22.95
N ARG A 116 -17.30 -9.31 22.21
CA ARG A 116 -15.92 -8.97 22.60
C ARG A 116 -15.90 -8.19 23.93
N ASP A 117 -16.75 -7.17 24.04
CA ASP A 117 -16.84 -6.33 25.24
C ASP A 117 -17.33 -7.14 26.45
N LEU A 118 -18.29 -8.06 26.26
CA LEU A 118 -18.75 -8.99 27.31
C LEU A 118 -17.63 -9.91 27.79
N ILE A 119 -16.85 -10.50 26.86
CA ILE A 119 -15.70 -11.36 27.21
C ILE A 119 -14.69 -10.60 28.06
N LEU A 120 -14.35 -9.38 27.65
CA LEU A 120 -13.36 -8.56 28.35
C LEU A 120 -13.87 -8.13 29.73
N ARG A 121 -15.16 -7.83 29.86
CA ARG A 121 -15.78 -7.51 31.14
C ARG A 121 -15.72 -8.69 32.10
N LEU A 122 -16.16 -9.89 31.68
CA LEU A 122 -16.14 -11.10 32.51
C LEU A 122 -14.72 -11.44 33.00
N VAL A 123 -13.72 -11.25 32.14
CA VAL A 123 -12.31 -11.52 32.47
C VAL A 123 -11.71 -10.47 33.40
N ARG A 124 -12.10 -9.20 33.27
CA ARG A 124 -11.64 -8.13 34.17
C ARG A 124 -12.26 -8.26 35.56
N GLU A 125 -13.54 -8.63 35.62
CA GLU A 125 -14.24 -8.87 36.89
C GLU A 125 -13.75 -10.15 37.58
N ASN A 126 -13.25 -11.14 36.82
CA ASN A 126 -12.79 -12.42 37.35
C ASN A 126 -11.40 -12.79 36.80
N THR A 127 -10.36 -12.18 37.37
CA THR A 127 -8.95 -12.34 36.92
C THR A 127 -8.45 -13.79 36.97
N GLY A 128 -9.01 -14.61 37.87
CA GLY A 128 -8.72 -16.05 37.98
C GLY A 128 -9.34 -16.93 36.88
N TRP A 129 -10.21 -16.40 36.02
CA TRP A 129 -10.90 -17.20 35.02
C TRP A 129 -10.06 -17.41 33.76
N GLY A 130 -9.78 -18.68 33.46
CA GLY A 130 -9.22 -19.09 32.17
C GLY A 130 -10.23 -19.00 31.03
N TYR A 131 -9.74 -18.91 29.80
CA TYR A 131 -10.57 -18.77 28.58
C TYR A 131 -11.59 -19.91 28.40
N ARG A 132 -11.31 -21.13 28.90
CA ARG A 132 -12.25 -22.26 28.89
C ARG A 132 -13.43 -22.04 29.83
N ARG A 133 -13.19 -21.44 30.99
CA ARG A 133 -14.24 -21.13 31.97
C ARG A 133 -15.15 -20.03 31.46
N VAL A 134 -14.57 -18.95 30.92
CA VAL A 134 -15.31 -17.86 30.27
C VAL A 134 -16.16 -18.38 29.10
N HIS A 135 -15.64 -19.30 28.29
CA HIS A 135 -16.44 -19.96 27.25
C HIS A 135 -17.64 -20.73 27.82
N GLY A 136 -17.48 -21.44 28.94
CA GLY A 136 -18.57 -22.13 29.63
C GLY A 136 -19.70 -21.17 30.02
N GLU A 137 -19.35 -20.03 30.62
CA GLU A 137 -20.30 -18.97 31.00
C GLU A 137 -21.03 -18.38 29.78
N LEU A 138 -20.30 -18.11 28.69
CA LEU A 138 -20.92 -17.63 27.45
C LEU A 138 -21.89 -18.66 26.85
N THR A 139 -21.57 -19.95 26.99
CA THR A 139 -22.44 -21.04 26.52
C THR A 139 -23.71 -21.10 27.37
N MET A 140 -23.62 -20.90 28.69
CA MET A 140 -24.79 -20.79 29.57
C MET A 140 -25.68 -19.59 29.21
N LEU A 141 -25.08 -18.47 28.79
CA LEU A 141 -25.79 -17.28 28.30
C LEU A 141 -26.38 -17.44 26.88
N GLY A 142 -26.25 -18.62 26.25
CA GLY A 142 -26.75 -18.89 24.89
C GLY A 142 -25.89 -18.30 23.77
N ILE A 143 -24.69 -17.79 24.09
CA ILE A 143 -23.80 -17.13 23.13
C ILE A 143 -22.86 -18.17 22.51
N LYS A 144 -23.05 -18.48 21.23
CA LYS A 144 -22.24 -19.46 20.48
C LYS A 144 -20.90 -18.86 20.04
N VAL A 145 -19.83 -19.10 20.81
CA VAL A 145 -18.46 -18.66 20.52
C VAL A 145 -17.52 -19.85 20.70
N THR A 146 -16.51 -20.02 19.85
CA THR A 146 -15.50 -21.09 20.02
C THR A 146 -14.49 -20.70 21.12
N PRO A 147 -13.97 -21.64 21.95
CA PRO A 147 -12.97 -21.31 22.97
C PRO A 147 -11.70 -20.65 22.40
N SER A 148 -11.33 -21.01 21.17
CA SER A 148 -10.21 -20.41 20.43
C SER A 148 -10.46 -18.92 20.10
N THR A 149 -11.70 -18.53 19.85
CA THR A 149 -12.08 -17.13 19.63
C THR A 149 -11.93 -16.30 20.90
N VAL A 150 -12.30 -16.85 22.06
CA VAL A 150 -12.08 -16.20 23.36
C VAL A 150 -10.58 -16.01 23.61
N ARG A 151 -9.77 -17.06 23.40
CA ARG A 151 -8.30 -16.97 23.54
C ARG A 151 -7.68 -15.91 22.62
N GLU A 152 -8.11 -15.87 21.37
CA GLU A 152 -7.60 -14.92 20.38
C GLU A 152 -7.96 -13.47 20.75
N ILE A 153 -9.18 -13.22 21.23
CA ILE A 153 -9.61 -11.90 21.73
C ILE A 153 -8.74 -11.45 22.91
N LEU A 154 -8.48 -12.35 23.86
CA LEU A 154 -7.64 -12.03 25.02
C LEU A 154 -6.20 -11.73 24.61
N LYS A 155 -5.65 -12.50 23.68
CA LYS A 155 -4.30 -12.26 23.12
C LYS A 155 -4.21 -10.92 22.40
N GLN A 156 -5.24 -10.53 21.63
CA GLN A 156 -5.28 -9.24 20.94
C GLN A 156 -5.35 -8.04 21.90
N GLU A 157 -5.90 -8.23 23.09
CA GLU A 157 -5.98 -7.21 24.15
C GLU A 157 -4.79 -7.27 25.13
N GLY A 158 -3.81 -8.15 24.89
CA GLY A 158 -2.61 -8.27 25.73
C GLY A 158 -2.88 -8.87 27.10
N LEU A 159 -3.94 -9.66 27.27
CA LEU A 159 -4.27 -10.32 28.54
C LEU A 159 -3.60 -11.70 28.60
N ASP A 160 -2.70 -11.87 29.57
CA ASP A 160 -1.94 -13.11 29.81
C ASP A 160 -2.85 -14.32 30.07
N PRO A 161 -2.42 -15.58 29.92
CA PRO A 161 -3.25 -16.72 30.32
C PRO A 161 -3.49 -16.73 31.84
N ALA A 162 -4.68 -17.13 32.30
CA ALA A 162 -4.84 -17.52 33.71
C ALA A 162 -4.01 -18.80 33.95
N PRO A 163 -3.29 -18.95 35.08
CA PRO A 163 -3.41 -18.19 36.32
C PRO A 163 -2.45 -17.00 36.47
N GLU A 164 -1.61 -16.67 35.48
CA GLU A 164 -0.62 -15.57 35.58
C GLU A 164 -1.29 -14.21 35.83
N ARG A 165 -2.49 -14.01 35.26
CA ARG A 165 -3.40 -12.87 35.55
C ARG A 165 -3.85 -12.74 37.01
N ALA A 166 -3.86 -13.84 37.76
CA ALA A 166 -4.33 -13.90 39.13
C ALA A 166 -3.19 -13.88 40.15
N SER A 167 -1.96 -13.55 39.71
CA SER A 167 -0.87 -13.25 40.63
C SER A 167 -1.20 -11.96 41.38
N THR A 168 -1.89 -12.10 42.51
CA THR A 168 -2.15 -11.00 43.44
C THR A 168 -0.80 -10.48 43.92
N THR A 169 -0.48 -9.23 43.59
CA THR A 169 0.72 -8.61 44.16
C THR A 169 0.52 -8.44 45.66
N TRP A 170 1.59 -8.46 46.44
CA TRP A 170 1.50 -8.24 47.89
C TRP A 170 0.76 -6.94 48.24
N ALA A 171 0.87 -5.92 47.38
CA ALA A 171 0.15 -4.66 47.52
C ALA A 171 -1.37 -4.80 47.35
N ASP A 172 -1.83 -5.61 46.39
CA ASP A 172 -3.27 -5.85 46.17
C ASP A 172 -3.88 -6.67 47.31
N PHE A 173 -3.12 -7.64 47.84
CA PHE A 173 -3.51 -8.40 49.02
C PHE A 173 -3.69 -7.48 50.24
N LEU A 174 -2.68 -6.65 50.55
CA LEU A 174 -2.74 -5.71 51.67
C LEU A 174 -3.88 -4.70 51.52
N ARG A 175 -4.15 -4.21 50.30
CA ARG A 175 -5.27 -3.29 50.04
C ARG A 175 -6.64 -3.97 50.25
N SER A 176 -6.77 -5.24 49.88
CA SER A 176 -7.99 -6.02 50.13
C SER A 176 -8.24 -6.33 51.61
N GLN A 177 -7.16 -6.44 52.40
CA GLN A 177 -7.21 -6.72 53.84
C GLN A 177 -7.19 -5.46 54.71
N ALA A 178 -7.00 -4.28 54.11
CA ALA A 178 -6.83 -3.02 54.85
C ALA A 178 -8.05 -2.67 55.72
N GLU A 179 -9.27 -2.89 55.22
CA GLU A 179 -10.50 -2.66 56.01
C GLU A 179 -10.65 -3.67 57.15
N ALA A 180 -10.27 -4.93 56.94
CA ALA A 180 -10.33 -5.95 57.97
C ALA A 180 -9.28 -5.73 59.07
N LEU A 181 -8.07 -5.30 58.70
CA LEU A 181 -7.01 -4.93 59.64
C LEU A 181 -7.37 -3.68 60.45
N LEU A 182 -7.92 -2.65 59.79
CA LEU A 182 -8.45 -1.47 60.49
C LEU A 182 -9.53 -1.85 61.49
N ALA A 183 -10.45 -2.76 61.14
CA ALA A 183 -11.50 -3.21 62.05
C ALA A 183 -10.96 -3.96 63.28
N CYS A 184 -9.86 -4.70 63.15
CA CYS A 184 -9.23 -5.42 64.26
C CYS A 184 -8.51 -4.49 65.26
N ASP A 185 -7.99 -3.34 64.81
CA ASP A 185 -7.32 -2.38 65.70
C ASP A 185 -8.31 -1.57 66.59
N PHE A 186 -9.62 -1.62 66.32
CA PHE A 186 -10.66 -0.91 67.08
C PHE A 186 -11.44 -1.78 68.09
N LEU A 187 -11.09 -3.06 68.26
CA LEU A 187 -11.66 -3.95 69.27
C LEU A 187 -10.61 -4.22 70.36
N PRO A 188 -10.70 -3.58 71.55
CA PRO A 188 -9.86 -3.93 72.70
C PRO A 188 -10.20 -5.30 73.31
#